data_AF-A0AAN8XI77-F1
#
_entry.id   AF-A0AAN8XI77-F1
#
_cell.length_a   1.000
_cell.length_b   1.000
_cell.length_c   1.000
_cell.angle_alpha   90.00
_cell.angle_beta   90.00
_cell.angle_gamma   90.00
#
_symmetry.space_group_name_H-M   'P 1'
#
loop_
_entity.id
_entity.type
_entity.pdbx_description
1 polymer ?
#
loop_
_entity_poly.entity_id
_entity_poly.type
_entity_poly.pdbx_seq_one_letter_code
_entity_poly.pdbx_strand_id
1 'polypeptide(L)'
;MVIQSGEVPSVLQQLCNLPWQYFSEPRLTAVLFPTLLACCLDNHDNMVILQQEMSFQVLEDFLHNGQALDKPLVSILHRTHVQG
;
A
#
# COMPACT_ATOMS: atom_id res chain seq x y z
N MET A 1 13.70 -21.51 25.93
CA MET A 1 12.56 -20.68 25.55
C MET A 1 13.13 -19.35 25.09
N VAL A 2 13.38 -19.21 23.78
CA VAL A 2 13.81 -17.93 23.21
C VAL A 2 12.58 -17.05 23.16
N ILE A 3 12.53 -16.07 24.05
CA ILE A 3 11.69 -14.89 23.89
C ILE A 3 12.19 -14.19 22.63
N GLN A 4 11.56 -14.50 21.50
CA GLN A 4 11.68 -13.68 20.30
C GLN A 4 11.11 -12.34 20.70
N SER A 5 11.97 -11.34 20.88
CA SER A 5 11.54 -9.94 20.97
C SER A 5 10.75 -9.68 19.71
N GLY A 6 9.42 -9.71 19.80
CA GLY A 6 8.56 -9.55 18.64
C GLY A 6 8.93 -8.24 17.97
N GLU A 7 9.42 -8.32 16.73
CA GLU A 7 9.73 -7.15 15.93
C GLU A 7 8.49 -6.25 15.95
N VAL A 8 8.65 -5.01 16.42
CA VAL A 8 7.54 -4.06 16.48
C VAL A 8 7.07 -3.89 15.03
N PRO A 9 5.78 -4.12 14.72
CA PRO A 9 5.31 -4.05 13.35
C PRO A 9 5.62 -2.66 12.80
N SER A 10 6.22 -2.63 11.61
CA SER A 10 6.50 -1.38 10.91
C SER A 10 5.22 -0.58 10.72
N VAL A 11 5.33 0.74 10.52
CA VAL A 11 4.16 1.58 10.24
C VAL A 11 3.36 1.04 9.05
N LEU A 12 4.04 0.49 8.04
CA LEU A 12 3.40 -0.16 6.90
C LEU A 12 2.56 -1.37 7.31
N GLN A 13 3.11 -2.28 8.12
CA GLN A 13 2.37 -3.44 8.63
C GLN A 13 1.19 -3.02 9.50
N GLN A 14 1.32 -1.95 10.29
CA GLN A 14 0.21 -1.42 11.08
C GLN A 14 -0.91 -0.87 10.18
N LEU A 15 -0.56 -0.23 9.07
CA LEU A 15 -1.53 0.22 8.07
C LEU A 15 -2.22 -0.96 7.35
N CYS A 16 -1.47 -2.03 7.05
CA CYS A 16 -2.04 -3.26 6.49
C CYS A 16 -2.98 -4.00 7.47
N ASN A 17 -2.72 -3.90 8.77
CA ASN A 17 -3.54 -4.50 9.83
C ASN A 17 -4.80 -3.69 10.20
N LEU A 18 -5.10 -2.62 9.46
CA LEU A 18 -6.32 -1.85 9.69
C LEU A 18 -7.59 -2.70 9.46
N PRO A 19 -8.73 -2.33 10.08
CA PRO A 19 -9.99 -3.03 9.83
C PRO A 19 -10.36 -3.06 8.34
N TRP A 20 -10.99 -4.14 7.89
CA TRP A 20 -11.43 -4.36 6.51
C TRP A 20 -12.20 -3.16 5.89
N GLN A 21 -12.91 -2.38 6.71
CA GLN A 21 -13.59 -1.16 6.27
C GLN A 21 -12.66 -0.18 5.55
N TYR A 22 -11.38 -0.10 5.95
CA TYR A 22 -10.40 0.75 5.29
C TYR A 22 -10.00 0.25 3.89
N PHE A 23 -10.19 -1.04 3.63
CA PHE A 23 -9.91 -1.70 2.35
C PHE A 23 -11.14 -1.83 1.44
N SER A 24 -12.34 -1.60 1.98
CA SER A 24 -13.60 -1.69 1.22
C SER A 24 -14.29 -0.35 0.98
N GLU A 25 -14.20 0.59 1.91
CA GLU A 25 -14.93 1.86 1.81
C GLU A 25 -14.20 2.79 0.82
N PRO A 26 -14.82 3.25 -0.29
CA PRO A 26 -14.16 4.05 -1.32
C PRO A 26 -13.48 5.30 -0.77
N ARG A 27 -14.07 5.90 0.28
CA ARG A 27 -13.53 7.10 0.94
C ARG A 27 -12.25 6.81 1.72
N LEU A 28 -12.13 5.62 2.30
CA LEU A 28 -10.96 5.21 3.09
C LEU A 28 -9.88 4.63 2.19
N THR A 29 -10.22 3.77 1.23
CA THR A 29 -9.28 3.24 0.23
C THR A 29 -8.63 4.35 -0.58
N ALA A 30 -9.41 5.41 -0.88
CA ALA A 30 -8.94 6.64 -1.50
C ALA A 30 -7.76 7.30 -0.77
N VAL A 31 -7.59 7.08 0.53
CA VAL A 31 -6.49 7.64 1.33
C VAL A 31 -5.46 6.56 1.66
N LEU A 32 -5.93 5.37 2.09
CA LEU A 32 -5.07 4.28 2.54
C LEU A 32 -4.17 3.78 1.41
N PHE A 33 -4.72 3.43 0.25
CA PHE A 33 -3.95 2.81 -0.84
C PHE A 33 -2.85 3.72 -1.39
N PRO A 34 -3.10 5.01 -1.71
CA PRO A 34 -2.01 5.88 -2.13
C PRO A 34 -0.98 6.12 -1.01
N THR A 35 -1.37 6.04 0.27
CA THR A 35 -0.42 6.10 1.40
C THR A 35 0.48 4.88 1.43
N LEU A 36 -0.09 3.67 1.31
CA LEU A 36 0.68 2.41 1.24
C LEU A 36 1.65 2.42 0.06
N LEU A 37 1.19 2.85 -1.11
CA LEU A 37 2.02 2.97 -2.30
C LEU A 37 3.14 4.01 -2.13
N ALA A 38 2.86 5.15 -1.49
CA ALA A 38 3.87 6.16 -1.19
C ALA A 38 4.92 5.64 -0.20
N CYS A 39 4.53 4.82 0.78
CA CYS A 39 5.48 4.17 1.68
C CYS A 39 6.40 3.17 0.95
N CYS A 40 5.95 2.59 -0.16
CA CYS A 40 6.73 1.67 -0.98
C CYS A 40 7.55 2.39 -2.08
N LEU A 41 7.29 3.67 -2.32
CA LEU A 41 8.02 4.46 -3.30
C LEU A 41 9.48 4.62 -2.82
N ASP A 42 10.44 4.20 -3.65
CA ASP A 42 11.88 4.23 -3.35
C ASP A 42 12.33 3.29 -2.19
N ASN A 43 11.46 2.37 -1.77
CA ASN A 43 11.80 1.39 -0.74
C ASN A 43 11.31 -0.02 -1.11
N HIS A 44 12.25 -0.83 -1.62
CA HIS A 44 11.97 -2.20 -2.05
C HIS A 44 11.55 -3.12 -0.90
N ASP A 45 12.11 -2.96 0.29
CA ASP A 45 11.72 -3.77 1.46
C ASP A 45 10.27 -3.52 1.85
N ASN A 46 9.84 -2.25 1.84
CA ASN A 46 8.44 -1.88 2.06
C ASN A 46 7.53 -2.47 0.98
N MET A 47 7.97 -2.48 -0.27
CA MET A 47 7.22 -3.10 -1.37
C MET A 47 7.03 -4.61 -1.15
N VAL A 48 8.08 -5.31 -0.70
CA VAL A 48 8.01 -6.74 -0.38
C VAL A 48 7.06 -7.00 0.79
N ILE A 49 7.12 -6.20 1.85
CA ILE A 49 6.20 -6.30 2.99
C ILE A 49 4.76 -6.06 2.54
N LEU A 50 4.49 -5.04 1.72
CA LEU A 50 3.16 -4.76 1.21
C LEU A 50 2.58 -5.94 0.42
N GLN A 51 3.40 -6.59 -0.42
CA GLN A 51 3.01 -7.79 -1.17
C GLN A 51 2.74 -9.00 -0.28
N GLN A 52 3.39 -9.11 0.88
CA GLN A 52 3.14 -10.18 1.85
C GLN A 52 1.84 -9.95 2.64
N GLU A 53 1.55 -8.69 2.98
CA GLU A 53 0.39 -8.34 3.79
C GLU A 53 -0.91 -8.26 2.97
N MET A 54 -0.84 -7.87 1.69
CA MET A 54 -2.02 -7.77 0.83
C MET A 54 -1.74 -8.11 -0.64
N SER A 55 -2.79 -8.53 -1.37
CA SER A 55 -2.69 -8.78 -2.81
C SER A 55 -2.52 -7.48 -3.59
N PHE A 56 -1.53 -7.47 -4.48
CA PHE A 56 -1.27 -6.34 -5.39
C PHE A 56 -2.46 -6.07 -6.33
N GLN A 57 -3.29 -7.08 -6.61
CA GLN A 57 -4.48 -6.94 -7.45
C GLN A 57 -5.48 -5.91 -6.91
N VAL A 58 -5.62 -5.79 -5.58
CA VAL A 58 -6.53 -4.81 -4.95
C VAL A 58 -6.06 -3.37 -5.22
N LEU A 59 -4.75 -3.17 -5.27
CA LEU A 59 -4.14 -1.88 -5.62
C LEU A 59 -4.30 -1.59 -7.12
N GLU A 60 -4.12 -2.60 -7.98
CA GLU A 60 -4.34 -2.48 -9.43
C GLU A 60 -5.80 -2.15 -9.77
N ASP A 61 -6.76 -2.82 -9.12
CA ASP A 61 -8.18 -2.54 -9.29
C ASP A 61 -8.53 -1.12 -8.86
N PHE A 62 -7.92 -0.63 -7.78
CA PHE A 62 -8.07 0.76 -7.34
C PHE A 62 -7.50 1.77 -8.35
N LEU A 63 -6.35 1.46 -8.94
CA LEU A 63 -5.73 2.27 -9.98
C LEU A 63 -6.58 2.31 -11.25
N HIS A 64 -7.08 1.15 -11.71
CA HIS A 64 -7.92 1.03 -12.90
C HIS A 64 -9.30 1.65 -12.74
N ASN A 65 -9.90 1.58 -11.54
CA ASN A 65 -11.25 2.11 -11.30
C ASN A 65 -11.32 3.64 -11.20
N GLY A 66 -10.24 4.37 -11.54
CA GLY A 66 -10.24 5.83 -11.64
C GLY A 66 -10.35 6.58 -10.31
N GLN A 67 -10.60 5.89 -9.19
CA GLN A 67 -10.58 6.42 -7.82
C GLN A 67 -9.20 7.02 -7.43
N ALA A 68 -8.20 6.61 -8.19
CA ALA A 68 -6.80 6.98 -8.07
C ALA A 68 -6.42 8.17 -8.97
N LEU A 69 -7.14 8.40 -10.08
CA LEU A 69 -6.70 9.30 -11.17
C LEU A 69 -6.65 10.79 -10.76
N ASP A 70 -7.48 11.21 -9.81
CA ASP A 70 -7.48 12.58 -9.27
C ASP A 70 -6.36 12.84 -8.24
N LYS A 71 -5.55 11.82 -7.89
CA LYS A 71 -4.56 11.94 -6.82
C LYS A 71 -3.13 12.06 -7.36
N PRO A 72 -2.36 13.06 -6.91
CA PRO A 72 -0.99 13.31 -7.39
C PRO A 72 -0.05 12.11 -7.21
N LEU A 73 -0.29 11.27 -6.19
CA LEU A 73 0.54 10.09 -5.91
C LEU A 73 0.44 9.00 -6.99
N VAL A 74 -0.69 8.90 -7.69
CA VAL A 74 -0.90 7.89 -8.74
C VAL A 74 -0.20 8.28 -10.03
N SER A 75 -0.13 9.59 -10.31
CA SER A 75 0.68 10.12 -11.40
C SER A 75 2.18 9.83 -11.20
N ILE A 76 2.65 9.78 -9.95
CA ILE A 76 4.04 9.41 -9.62
C ILE A 76 4.27 7.92 -9.87
N LEU A 77 3.32 7.06 -9.49
CA LEU A 77 3.43 5.60 -9.72
C LEU A 77 3.44 5.22 -11.20
N HIS A 78 2.57 5.83 -12.01
CA HIS A 78 2.60 5.62 -13.46
C HIS A 78 3.92 6.09 -14.10
N ARG A 79 4.57 7.11 -13.54
CA ARG A 79 5.90 7.54 -13.99
C ARG A 79 6.99 6.55 -13.62
N THR A 80 6.88 5.87 -12.47
CA THR A 80 7.89 4.90 -12.03
C THR A 80 7.81 3.55 -12.76
N HIS A 81 6.67 3.17 -13.33
CA HIS A 81 6.56 1.92 -14.12
C HIS A 81 7.11 2.03 -15.55
N VAL A 82 7.58 3.21 -16.00
CA VAL A 82 8.11 3.44 -17.37
C VAL A 82 9.65 3.57 -17.40
N GLN A 83 10.37 3.15 -16.36
CA GLN A 83 11.85 3.18 -16.35
C GLN A 83 12.53 1.86 -15.91
N GLY A 84 11.91 0.71 -16.19
CA GLY A 84 12.56 -0.60 -16.11
C GLY A 84 12.52 -1.32 -17.45
#